data_AF-G7I4Z3-F1
#
_entry.id   AF-G7I4Z3-F1
#
_cell.length_a   1.000
_cell.length_b   1.000
_cell.length_c   1.000
_cell.angle_alpha   90.00
_cell.angle_beta   90.00
_cell.angle_gamma   90.00
#
_symmetry.space_group_name_H-M   'P 1'
#
loop_
_entity.id
_entity.type
_entity.pdbx_description
1 polymer ?
#
loop_
_entity_poly.entity_id
_entity_poly.type
_entity_poly.pdbx_seq_one_letter_code
_entity_poly.pdbx_strand_id
1 'polypeptide(L)'
;MVGYSDSGKDAGRFTAAWELYKAQEDVVAACNDYGIKVTLFHGRGGSIGRGGGPTYLAIQSQPPGSVMGTLRSTEQGEMVEAKFGLPQIAVRQLEIYTTAVLLATLRPPLPPRDENWRSLMEEISEISCKCYRNVVYENPEFLSYFHEATPEAELGFLNIGSRPARRKNTKGIGNLRAIPWVFAWTQTRFVLPAWLGVGAGLKGACEKGHSEELKAMYKEWPFFQSTIDLIEMVLGKADTTIAKYYDEALVSEERQELGRELRNELLTAEKFVLVISGHEKLQQNNRSLRRLVENRLPFLNPMNLLQVEILKRLRRDDDNLKLRDALLITVNGIAAGMRNTG
;
A
#
# COMPACT_ATOMS: atom_id res chain seq x y z
N MET A 1 9.53 -14.06 9.96
CA MET A 1 9.23 -12.63 9.73
C MET A 1 8.51 -12.53 8.41
N VAL A 2 7.42 -11.74 8.32
CA VAL A 2 6.62 -11.55 7.11
C VAL A 2 6.84 -10.16 6.52
N GLY A 3 7.08 -10.06 5.22
CA GLY A 3 7.51 -8.83 4.54
C GLY A 3 6.51 -8.30 3.51
N TYR A 4 5.50 -7.57 3.96
CA TYR A 4 4.40 -7.11 3.10
C TYR A 4 4.83 -6.23 1.93
N SER A 5 5.64 -5.18 2.17
CA SER A 5 6.06 -4.29 1.07
C SER A 5 7.03 -4.96 0.10
N ASP A 6 7.85 -5.92 0.55
CA ASP A 6 8.74 -6.67 -0.34
C ASP A 6 7.93 -7.65 -1.20
N SER A 7 7.00 -8.40 -0.62
CA SER A 7 6.07 -9.28 -1.36
C SER A 7 5.18 -8.48 -2.32
N GLY A 8 4.64 -7.34 -1.88
CA GLY A 8 3.81 -6.47 -2.71
C GLY A 8 4.56 -5.86 -3.89
N LYS A 9 5.86 -5.62 -3.77
CA LYS A 9 6.71 -5.20 -4.90
C LYS A 9 6.95 -6.33 -5.90
N ASP A 10 6.94 -7.58 -5.47
CA ASP A 10 7.16 -8.71 -6.38
C ASP A 10 5.90 -9.10 -7.16
N ALA A 11 4.75 -9.13 -6.50
CA ALA A 11 3.54 -9.73 -7.04
C ALA A 11 2.29 -8.83 -6.99
N GLY A 12 2.41 -7.58 -6.53
CA GLY A 12 1.25 -6.72 -6.30
C GLY A 12 0.61 -6.96 -4.92
N ARG A 13 -0.16 -5.97 -4.47
CA ARG A 13 -0.62 -5.90 -3.06
C ARG A 13 -1.61 -7.01 -2.69
N PHE A 14 -2.57 -7.29 -3.57
CA PHE A 14 -3.62 -8.29 -3.32
C PHE A 14 -3.03 -9.69 -3.19
N THR A 15 -2.27 -10.11 -4.21
CA THR A 15 -1.54 -11.37 -4.23
C THR A 15 -0.64 -11.53 -3.02
N ALA A 16 0.15 -10.51 -2.67
CA ALA A 16 1.00 -10.54 -1.49
C ALA A 16 0.21 -10.73 -0.19
N ALA A 17 -0.96 -10.09 -0.04
CA ALA A 17 -1.79 -10.27 1.14
C ALA A 17 -2.34 -11.71 1.24
N TRP A 18 -2.80 -12.28 0.12
CA TRP A 18 -3.32 -13.64 0.07
C TRP A 18 -2.26 -14.70 0.35
N GLU A 19 -1.12 -14.63 -0.33
CA GLU A 19 -0.02 -15.57 -0.12
C GLU A 19 0.55 -15.49 1.30
N LEU A 20 0.62 -14.28 1.88
CA LEU A 20 1.03 -14.12 3.28
C LEU A 20 -0.01 -14.66 4.26
N TYR A 21 -1.31 -14.63 3.93
CA TYR A 21 -2.33 -15.24 4.76
C TYR A 21 -2.18 -16.77 4.78
N LYS A 22 -2.10 -17.40 3.59
CA LYS A 22 -1.86 -18.85 3.43
C LYS A 22 -0.57 -19.29 4.14
N ALA A 23 0.55 -18.61 3.87
CA ALA A 23 1.84 -18.96 4.47
C ALA A 23 1.84 -18.86 6.01
N GLN A 24 1.06 -17.94 6.58
CA GLN A 24 0.90 -17.85 8.03
C GLN A 24 0.08 -19.00 8.60
N GLU A 25 -0.99 -19.44 7.90
CA GLU A 25 -1.75 -20.64 8.28
C GLU A 25 -0.86 -21.88 8.27
N ASP A 26 -0.09 -22.08 7.20
CA ASP A 26 0.81 -23.24 7.04
C ASP A 26 1.89 -23.28 8.12
N VAL A 27 2.51 -22.13 8.41
CA VAL A 27 3.54 -22.03 9.47
C VAL A 27 2.94 -22.31 10.85
N VAL A 28 1.73 -21.80 11.14
CA VAL A 28 1.05 -22.05 12.41
C VAL A 28 0.70 -23.52 12.55
N ALA A 29 0.12 -24.14 11.52
CA ALA A 29 -0.22 -25.56 11.50
C ALA A 29 1.01 -26.43 11.74
N ALA A 30 2.08 -26.20 10.97
CA ALA A 30 3.33 -26.93 11.12
C ALA A 30 3.96 -26.76 12.51
N CYS A 31 3.91 -25.56 13.12
CA CYS A 31 4.44 -25.38 14.46
C CYS A 31 3.61 -26.11 15.53
N ASN A 32 2.28 -26.14 15.37
CA ASN A 32 1.37 -26.83 16.28
C ASN A 32 1.62 -28.35 16.30
N ASP A 33 1.90 -28.96 15.15
CA ASP A 33 2.20 -30.39 15.04
C ASP A 33 3.41 -30.82 15.87
N TYR A 34 4.35 -29.89 16.10
CA TYR A 34 5.57 -30.12 16.91
C TYR A 34 5.50 -29.47 18.30
N GLY A 35 4.35 -28.92 18.70
CA GLY A 35 4.20 -28.23 19.99
C GLY A 35 5.08 -26.97 20.12
N ILE A 36 5.48 -26.36 19.01
CA ILE A 36 6.33 -25.16 18.98
C ILE A 36 5.44 -23.92 19.05
N LYS A 37 5.68 -23.06 20.04
CA LYS A 37 5.01 -21.76 20.10
C LYS A 37 5.67 -20.78 19.11
N VAL A 38 4.95 -20.45 18.03
CA VAL A 38 5.40 -19.48 17.02
C VAL A 38 5.06 -18.04 17.43
N THR A 39 5.97 -17.10 17.12
CA THR A 39 5.68 -15.66 17.13
C THR A 39 6.02 -15.08 15.77
N LEU A 40 5.00 -14.61 15.06
CA LEU A 40 5.19 -13.95 13.78
C LEU A 40 5.70 -12.53 13.98
N PHE A 41 6.77 -12.18 13.27
CA PHE A 41 7.27 -10.83 13.21
C PHE A 41 6.76 -10.14 11.95
N HIS A 42 5.86 -9.17 12.12
CA HIS A 42 5.28 -8.38 11.04
C HIS A 42 6.21 -7.23 10.62
N GLY A 43 6.65 -7.28 9.36
CA GLY A 43 7.49 -6.25 8.73
C GLY A 43 6.72 -4.99 8.34
N ARG A 44 7.42 -4.07 7.66
CA ARG A 44 6.84 -2.84 7.12
C ARG A 44 5.84 -3.14 6.00
N GLY A 45 4.88 -2.24 5.78
CA GLY A 45 3.88 -2.39 4.71
C GLY A 45 2.59 -3.08 5.14
N GLY A 46 2.59 -3.82 6.24
CA GLY A 46 1.39 -4.52 6.70
C GLY A 46 0.32 -3.55 7.20
N SER A 47 -0.94 -3.98 7.13
CA SER A 47 -2.08 -3.29 7.77
C SER A 47 -1.83 -3.03 9.26
N ILE A 48 -1.13 -3.95 9.94
CA ILE A 48 -0.76 -3.85 11.37
C ILE A 48 0.18 -2.67 11.64
N GLY A 49 1.25 -2.52 10.84
CA GLY A 49 2.30 -1.52 11.10
C GLY A 49 1.92 -0.10 10.66
N ARG A 50 0.97 0.05 9.73
CA ARG A 50 0.76 1.31 9.00
C ARG A 50 -0.29 2.26 9.53
N GLY A 51 -1.17 1.85 10.46
CA GLY A 51 -2.15 2.75 11.08
C GLY A 51 -3.08 3.47 10.10
N GLY A 52 -3.23 2.95 8.88
CA GLY A 52 -4.12 3.50 7.85
C GLY A 52 -5.48 2.84 7.82
N GLY A 53 -5.52 1.51 7.93
CA GLY A 53 -6.70 0.81 8.40
C GLY A 53 -6.70 0.77 9.94
N PRO A 54 -7.82 0.46 10.59
CA PRO A 54 -7.85 0.25 12.03
C PRO A 54 -6.82 -0.84 12.39
N THR A 55 -5.71 -0.48 13.04
CA THR A 55 -4.67 -1.43 13.50
C THR A 55 -5.26 -2.57 14.33
N TYR A 56 -6.35 -2.26 15.06
CA TYR A 56 -7.22 -3.22 15.69
C TYR A 56 -7.70 -4.32 14.72
N LEU A 57 -8.38 -3.93 13.63
CA LEU A 57 -8.93 -4.86 12.64
C LEU A 57 -7.82 -5.67 11.97
N ALA A 58 -6.69 -5.04 11.67
CA ALA A 58 -5.54 -5.72 11.07
C ALA A 58 -4.98 -6.86 11.91
N ILE A 59 -5.03 -6.74 13.25
CA ILE A 59 -4.62 -7.82 14.17
C ILE A 59 -5.75 -8.86 14.29
N GLN A 60 -7.01 -8.41 14.38
CA GLN A 60 -8.19 -9.27 14.42
C GLN A 60 -8.38 -10.11 13.15
N SER A 61 -7.81 -9.67 12.03
CA SER A 61 -7.91 -10.32 10.74
C SER A 61 -6.77 -11.30 10.44
N GLN A 62 -5.82 -11.48 11.37
CA GLN A 62 -4.75 -12.46 11.18
C GLN A 62 -5.30 -13.89 11.28
N PRO A 63 -4.68 -14.88 10.61
CA PRO A 63 -5.17 -16.25 10.66
C PRO A 63 -5.33 -16.78 12.10
N PRO A 64 -6.29 -17.69 12.35
CA PRO A 64 -6.43 -18.33 13.66
C PRO A 64 -5.12 -18.95 14.15
N GLY A 65 -4.77 -18.72 15.42
CA GLY A 65 -3.53 -19.25 16.02
C GLY A 65 -2.24 -18.51 15.68
N SER A 66 -2.28 -17.46 14.85
CA SER A 66 -1.07 -16.70 14.46
C SER A 66 -0.60 -15.66 15.50
N VAL A 67 -1.49 -15.19 16.39
CA VAL A 67 -1.20 -14.17 17.41
C VAL A 67 -0.82 -14.80 18.76
N MET A 68 -1.65 -15.70 19.30
CA MET A 68 -1.40 -16.53 20.50
C MET A 68 -0.76 -15.76 21.70
N GLY A 69 -1.32 -14.59 22.00
CA GLY A 69 -0.90 -13.72 23.10
C GLY A 69 0.38 -12.93 22.83
N THR A 70 0.91 -12.96 21.60
CA THR A 70 2.16 -12.28 21.23
C THR A 70 1.96 -11.39 20.01
N LEU A 71 2.54 -10.18 20.05
CA LEU A 71 2.61 -9.30 18.89
C LEU A 71 4.04 -8.79 18.76
N ARG A 72 4.63 -9.04 17.59
CA ARG A 72 5.88 -8.41 17.19
C ARG A 72 5.64 -7.71 15.86
N SER A 73 5.63 -6.38 15.86
CA SER A 73 5.37 -5.56 14.68
C SER A 73 6.46 -4.51 14.49
N THR A 74 6.73 -4.15 13.25
CA THR A 74 7.62 -3.05 12.90
C THR A 74 6.83 -1.74 12.93
N GLU A 75 7.18 -0.85 13.86
CA GLU A 75 6.75 0.54 13.77
C GLU A 75 7.56 1.29 12.71
N GLN A 76 6.85 1.90 11.78
CA GLN A 76 7.47 2.69 10.73
C GLN A 76 7.84 4.07 11.23
N GLY A 77 9.01 4.58 10.83
CA GLY A 77 9.53 5.88 11.28
C GLY A 77 8.54 7.02 11.01
N GLU A 78 7.92 7.01 9.82
CA GLU A 78 6.90 7.99 9.41
C GLU A 78 5.62 7.97 10.27
N MET A 79 5.41 6.93 11.09
CA MET A 79 4.24 6.77 11.98
C MET A 79 4.56 6.95 13.46
N VAL A 80 5.85 7.01 13.85
CA VAL A 80 6.24 7.08 15.27
C VAL A 80 5.64 8.31 15.95
N GLU A 81 5.80 9.49 15.35
CA GLU A 81 5.22 10.74 15.84
C GLU A 81 3.69 10.61 16.02
N ALA A 82 3.01 10.06 15.02
CA ALA A 82 1.56 9.94 15.01
C ALA A 82 1.00 8.94 16.03
N LYS A 83 1.79 7.95 16.44
CA LYS A 83 1.39 6.89 17.38
C LYS A 83 1.91 7.10 18.79
N PHE A 84 3.04 7.77 18.96
CA PHE A 84 3.77 7.85 20.22
C PHE A 84 4.29 9.25 20.57
N GLY A 85 4.07 10.26 19.71
CA GLY A 85 4.57 11.62 19.93
C GLY A 85 3.92 12.35 21.12
N LEU A 86 2.70 11.94 21.53
CA LEU A 86 2.03 12.46 22.71
C LEU A 86 1.71 11.32 23.69
N PRO A 87 1.92 11.49 25.01
CA PRO A 87 1.69 10.44 26.00
C PRO A 87 0.28 9.82 25.95
N GLN A 88 -0.77 10.63 25.78
CA GLN A 88 -2.15 10.10 25.70
C GLN A 88 -2.37 9.27 24.44
N ILE A 89 -1.76 9.65 23.31
CA ILE A 89 -1.84 8.88 22.07
C ILE A 89 -1.06 7.57 22.20
N ALA A 90 0.12 7.61 22.82
CA ALA A 90 0.93 6.42 23.08
C ALA A 90 0.18 5.39 23.93
N VAL A 91 -0.46 5.83 25.02
CA VAL A 91 -1.30 4.96 25.86
C VAL A 91 -2.44 4.35 25.05
N ARG A 92 -3.15 5.18 24.26
CA ARG A 92 -4.23 4.69 23.40
C ARG A 92 -3.73 3.66 22.37
N GLN A 93 -2.55 3.86 21.81
CA GLN A 93 -1.96 2.92 20.86
C GLN A 93 -1.61 1.58 21.52
N LEU A 94 -1.06 1.61 22.73
CA LEU A 94 -0.78 0.39 23.52
C LEU A 94 -2.06 -0.32 23.93
N GLU A 95 -3.11 0.43 24.28
CA GLU A 95 -4.45 -0.11 24.57
C GLU A 95 -5.02 -0.85 23.35
N ILE A 96 -4.93 -0.25 22.15
CA ILE A 96 -5.36 -0.87 20.89
C ILE A 96 -4.60 -2.18 20.64
N TYR A 97 -3.27 -2.18 20.80
CA TYR A 97 -2.48 -3.39 20.63
C TYR A 97 -2.85 -4.48 21.61
N THR A 98 -2.92 -4.13 22.89
CA THR A 98 -3.23 -5.08 23.97
C THR A 98 -4.61 -5.70 23.77
N THR A 99 -5.62 -4.86 23.49
CA THR A 99 -7.00 -5.31 23.28
C THR A 99 -7.11 -6.20 22.06
N ALA A 100 -6.49 -5.81 20.95
CA ALA A 100 -6.54 -6.61 19.72
C ALA A 100 -5.82 -7.95 19.87
N VAL A 101 -4.69 -8.01 20.58
CA VAL A 101 -3.98 -9.26 20.84
C VAL A 101 -4.81 -10.18 21.73
N LEU A 102 -5.38 -9.65 22.81
CA LEU A 102 -6.23 -10.41 23.73
C LEU A 102 -7.45 -10.99 23.01
N LEU A 103 -8.17 -10.16 22.25
CA LEU A 103 -9.35 -10.61 21.52
C LEU A 103 -9.00 -11.61 20.42
N ALA A 104 -7.94 -11.40 19.64
CA ALA A 104 -7.53 -12.35 18.59
C ALA A 104 -7.10 -13.71 19.18
N THR A 105 -6.61 -13.71 20.43
CA THR A 105 -6.20 -14.92 21.14
C THR A 105 -7.40 -15.66 21.74
N LEU A 106 -8.35 -14.94 22.34
CA LEU A 106 -9.50 -15.53 23.03
C LEU A 106 -10.70 -15.81 22.11
N ARG A 107 -10.79 -15.07 21.00
CA ARG A 107 -11.87 -15.12 20.00
C ARG A 107 -11.23 -14.98 18.62
N PRO A 108 -10.51 -16.01 18.14
CA PRO A 108 -9.90 -15.98 16.82
C PRO A 108 -10.97 -15.75 15.74
N PRO A 109 -10.62 -15.11 14.61
CA PRO A 109 -11.57 -14.91 13.52
C PRO A 109 -12.05 -16.26 12.99
N LEU A 110 -13.30 -16.31 12.54
CA LEU A 110 -13.83 -17.51 11.89
C LEU A 110 -13.14 -17.69 10.53
N PRO A 111 -12.89 -18.95 10.11
CA PRO A 111 -12.49 -19.23 8.74
C PRO A 111 -13.58 -18.75 7.76
N PRO A 112 -13.26 -18.62 6.46
CA PRO A 112 -14.27 -18.33 5.44
C PRO A 112 -15.44 -19.31 5.55
N ARG A 113 -16.67 -18.82 5.38
CA ARG A 113 -17.89 -19.63 5.52
C ARG A 113 -17.97 -20.74 4.48
N ASP A 114 -17.43 -20.47 3.28
CA ASP A 114 -17.45 -21.34 2.12
C ASP A 114 -16.02 -21.51 1.61
N GLU A 115 -15.61 -22.75 1.34
CA GLU A 115 -14.30 -23.06 0.74
C GLU A 115 -14.13 -22.38 -0.63
N ASN A 116 -15.24 -22.13 -1.34
CA ASN A 116 -15.22 -21.39 -2.60
C ASN A 116 -14.64 -19.96 -2.45
N TRP A 117 -14.66 -19.36 -1.26
CA TRP A 117 -14.03 -18.06 -1.03
C TRP A 117 -12.51 -18.13 -1.18
N ARG A 118 -11.88 -19.26 -0.82
CA ARG A 118 -10.44 -19.46 -1.05
C ARG A 118 -10.14 -19.62 -2.54
N SER A 119 -10.97 -20.36 -3.27
CA SER A 119 -10.86 -20.49 -4.73
C SER A 119 -10.98 -19.13 -5.43
N LEU A 120 -11.92 -18.29 -4.98
CA LEU A 120 -12.09 -16.94 -5.51
C LEU A 120 -10.90 -16.03 -5.18
N MET A 121 -10.34 -16.13 -3.97
CA MET A 121 -9.09 -15.44 -3.63
C MET A 121 -7.92 -15.86 -4.51
N GLU A 122 -7.79 -17.15 -4.81
CA GLU A 122 -6.75 -17.67 -5.71
C GLU A 122 -6.89 -17.07 -7.11
N GLU A 123 -8.10 -17.07 -7.66
CA GLU A 123 -8.36 -16.50 -8.98
C GLU A 123 -8.03 -14.99 -9.04
N ILE A 124 -8.50 -14.22 -8.06
CA ILE A 124 -8.21 -12.78 -7.99
C ILE A 124 -6.71 -12.55 -7.82
N SER A 125 -6.05 -13.36 -7.01
CA SER A 125 -4.61 -13.32 -6.78
C SER A 125 -3.80 -13.56 -8.06
N GLU A 126 -4.17 -14.57 -8.85
CA GLU A 126 -3.53 -14.89 -10.14
C GLU A 126 -3.68 -13.74 -11.15
N ILE A 127 -4.91 -13.23 -11.34
CA ILE A 127 -5.19 -12.13 -12.27
C ILE A 127 -4.46 -10.86 -11.83
N SER A 128 -4.52 -10.54 -10.53
CA SER A 128 -3.85 -9.36 -9.97
C SER A 128 -2.34 -9.43 -10.15
N CYS A 129 -1.75 -10.59 -9.88
CA CYS A 129 -0.31 -10.83 -10.03
C CYS A 129 0.13 -10.66 -11.47
N LYS A 130 -0.60 -11.28 -12.40
CA LYS A 130 -0.32 -11.20 -13.83
C LYS A 130 -0.39 -9.74 -14.31
N CYS A 131 -1.48 -9.03 -13.99
CA CYS A 131 -1.61 -7.62 -14.34
C CYS A 131 -0.44 -6.78 -13.79
N TYR A 132 -0.10 -6.97 -12.51
CA TYR A 132 1.01 -6.27 -11.87
C TYR A 132 2.34 -6.55 -12.57
N ARG A 133 2.67 -7.83 -12.83
CA ARG A 133 3.96 -8.21 -13.43
C ARG A 133 4.06 -7.79 -14.89
N ASN A 134 2.97 -7.89 -15.65
CA ASN A 134 2.91 -7.41 -17.03
C ASN A 134 3.30 -5.94 -17.13
N VAL A 135 2.82 -5.10 -16.21
CA VAL A 135 3.16 -3.68 -16.17
C VAL A 135 4.57 -3.45 -15.61
N VAL A 136 4.90 -4.02 -14.45
CA VAL A 136 6.11 -3.62 -13.70
C VAL A 136 7.38 -4.30 -14.19
N TYR A 137 7.28 -5.54 -14.67
CA TYR A 137 8.43 -6.38 -15.02
C TYR A 137 8.51 -6.74 -16.51
N GLU A 138 7.38 -6.84 -17.21
CA GLU A 138 7.36 -7.26 -18.63
C GLU A 138 7.26 -6.09 -19.61
N ASN A 139 6.64 -4.98 -19.23
CA ASN A 139 6.55 -3.79 -20.09
C ASN A 139 7.92 -3.08 -20.16
N PRO A 140 8.55 -3.00 -21.35
CA PRO A 140 9.88 -2.42 -21.51
C PRO A 140 9.91 -0.91 -21.22
N GLU A 141 8.80 -0.19 -21.40
CA GLU A 141 8.71 1.26 -21.19
C GLU A 141 8.50 1.64 -19.72
N PHE A 142 8.10 0.68 -18.87
CA PHE A 142 7.70 0.97 -17.50
C PHE A 142 8.84 1.56 -16.66
N LEU A 143 10.06 1.06 -16.83
CA LEU A 143 11.20 1.55 -16.06
C LEU A 143 11.52 3.00 -16.40
N SER A 144 11.51 3.36 -17.68
CA SER A 144 11.73 4.73 -18.15
C SER A 144 10.60 5.64 -17.68
N TYR A 145 9.35 5.20 -17.82
CA TYR A 145 8.18 5.91 -17.31
C TYR A 145 8.27 6.15 -15.79
N PHE A 146 8.69 5.14 -15.00
CA PHE A 146 8.88 5.28 -13.56
C PHE A 146 9.89 6.37 -13.20
N HIS A 147 11.02 6.42 -13.90
CA HIS A 147 12.04 7.45 -13.68
C HIS A 147 11.58 8.86 -14.11
N GLU A 148 10.78 8.95 -15.17
CA GLU A 148 10.24 10.23 -15.65
C GLU A 148 9.10 10.74 -14.75
N ALA A 149 8.13 9.87 -14.43
CA ALA A 149 6.91 10.25 -13.73
C ALA A 149 7.12 10.48 -12.23
N THR A 150 8.19 9.95 -11.63
CA THR A 150 8.45 10.00 -10.18
C THR A 150 9.80 10.65 -9.86
N PRO A 151 10.00 11.16 -8.62
CA PRO A 151 11.30 11.68 -8.19
C PRO A 151 12.31 10.60 -7.76
N GLU A 152 12.18 9.33 -8.20
CA GLU A 152 13.06 8.24 -7.69
C GLU A 152 14.55 8.50 -7.91
N ALA A 153 14.91 9.04 -9.07
CA ALA A 153 16.31 9.32 -9.38
C ALA A 153 16.87 10.38 -8.42
N GLU A 154 16.10 11.44 -8.19
CA GLU A 154 16.45 12.56 -7.32
C GLU A 154 16.52 12.15 -5.85
N LEU A 155 15.63 11.25 -5.40
CA LEU A 155 15.61 10.71 -4.04
C LEU A 155 16.91 9.99 -3.65
N GLY A 156 17.65 9.44 -4.62
CA GLY A 156 18.95 8.82 -4.37
C GLY A 156 20.05 9.81 -3.97
N PHE A 157 19.93 11.08 -4.38
CA PHE A 157 20.89 12.15 -4.08
C PHE A 157 20.54 12.91 -2.81
N LEU A 158 19.27 12.87 -2.41
CA LEU A 158 18.82 13.46 -1.16
C LEU A 158 19.20 12.50 -0.03
N ASN A 159 20.06 12.92 0.90
CA ASN A 159 20.50 12.14 2.07
C ASN A 159 19.37 11.91 3.11
N ILE A 160 18.19 11.48 2.65
CA ILE A 160 16.96 11.27 3.43
C ILE A 160 16.99 9.89 4.10
N GLY A 161 17.66 8.91 3.48
CA GLY A 161 17.76 7.53 3.99
C GLY A 161 19.20 7.14 4.33
N SER A 162 19.39 6.39 5.41
CA SER A 162 20.70 5.84 5.80
C SER A 162 21.17 4.66 4.92
N ARG A 163 20.35 4.24 3.96
CA ARG A 163 20.52 3.02 3.18
C ARG A 163 20.43 3.35 1.69
N PRO A 164 21.31 2.77 0.83
CA PRO A 164 21.23 2.95 -0.62
C PRO A 164 19.85 2.54 -1.17
N ALA A 165 19.37 3.22 -2.22
CA ALA A 165 18.06 2.89 -2.79
C ALA A 165 18.02 1.48 -3.44
N ARG A 166 19.16 0.98 -3.94
CA ARG A 166 19.28 -0.28 -4.67
C ARG A 166 20.20 -1.27 -3.97
N ARG A 167 19.99 -2.57 -4.21
CA ARG A 167 20.87 -3.66 -3.70
C ARG A 167 22.12 -3.89 -4.56
N LYS A 168 22.05 -3.57 -5.87
CA LYS A 168 23.14 -3.67 -6.87
C LYS A 168 23.00 -2.50 -7.86
N ASN A 169 24.07 -2.13 -8.57
CA ASN A 169 24.09 -1.03 -9.57
C ASN A 169 23.32 -1.34 -10.89
N THR A 170 22.52 -2.40 -10.93
CA THR A 170 21.72 -2.80 -12.09
C THR A 170 20.38 -2.07 -12.16
N LYS A 171 19.94 -1.72 -13.38
CA LYS A 171 18.85 -0.76 -13.62
C LYS A 171 17.40 -1.26 -13.38
N GLY A 172 17.14 -2.54 -13.17
CA GLY A 172 15.76 -3.05 -13.02
C GLY A 172 15.05 -2.84 -11.66
N ILE A 173 13.70 -2.80 -11.67
CA ILE A 173 12.83 -2.71 -10.48
C ILE A 173 13.06 -3.86 -9.48
N GLY A 174 13.49 -5.03 -9.95
CA GLY A 174 13.85 -6.16 -9.09
C GLY A 174 14.93 -5.81 -8.05
N ASN A 175 15.86 -4.90 -8.38
CA ASN A 175 16.96 -4.49 -7.49
C ASN A 175 16.63 -3.26 -6.63
N LEU A 176 15.52 -2.58 -6.91
CA LEU A 176 15.03 -1.45 -6.13
C LEU A 176 14.45 -1.95 -4.80
N ARG A 177 14.82 -1.30 -3.69
CA ARG A 177 14.25 -1.64 -2.38
C ARG A 177 12.80 -1.19 -2.28
N ALA A 178 12.02 -1.86 -1.44
CA ALA A 178 10.60 -1.58 -1.27
C ALA A 178 10.31 -0.15 -0.77
N ILE A 179 11.20 0.45 0.04
CA ILE A 179 11.02 1.82 0.53
C ILE A 179 11.10 2.84 -0.61
N PRO A 180 12.20 2.96 -1.39
CA PRO A 180 12.24 3.84 -2.57
C PRO A 180 11.08 3.60 -3.54
N TRP A 181 10.69 2.34 -3.76
CA TRP A 181 9.58 1.98 -4.62
C TRP A 181 8.27 2.63 -4.17
N VAL A 182 7.84 2.39 -2.93
CA VAL A 182 6.60 2.96 -2.39
C VAL A 182 6.71 4.48 -2.25
N PHE A 183 7.88 4.98 -1.83
CA PHE A 183 8.09 6.39 -1.56
C PHE A 183 8.00 7.24 -2.83
N ALA A 184 8.63 6.82 -3.93
CA ALA A 184 8.59 7.54 -5.21
C ALA A 184 7.14 7.72 -5.73
N TRP A 185 6.32 6.67 -5.70
CA TRP A 185 4.91 6.76 -6.10
C TRP A 185 4.02 7.50 -5.10
N THR A 186 4.43 7.57 -3.84
CA THR A 186 3.71 8.38 -2.83
C THR A 186 3.88 9.86 -3.11
N GLN A 187 5.07 10.28 -3.55
CA GLN A 187 5.36 11.67 -3.88
C GLN A 187 4.44 12.20 -4.98
N THR A 188 4.15 11.40 -6.00
CA THR A 188 3.34 11.79 -7.16
C THR A 188 1.83 11.66 -6.96
N ARG A 189 1.39 11.32 -5.74
CA ARG A 189 -0.01 11.02 -5.41
C ARG A 189 -0.62 9.88 -6.23
N PHE A 190 0.21 9.07 -6.89
CA PHE A 190 -0.29 7.96 -7.69
C PHE A 190 -0.34 6.65 -6.92
N VAL A 191 0.54 6.45 -5.93
CA VAL A 191 0.54 5.30 -4.99
C VAL A 191 0.37 3.93 -5.67
N LEU A 192 0.84 3.81 -6.91
CA LEU A 192 0.74 2.64 -7.80
C LEU A 192 1.02 1.30 -7.10
N PRO A 193 2.05 1.15 -6.24
CA PRO A 193 2.38 -0.12 -5.60
C PRO A 193 1.27 -0.72 -4.73
N ALA A 194 0.31 0.09 -4.30
CA ALA A 194 -0.71 -0.34 -3.35
C ALA A 194 -2.00 -0.86 -4.03
N TRP A 195 -2.24 -0.51 -5.29
CA TRP A 195 -3.51 -0.82 -5.98
C TRP A 195 -3.34 -1.48 -7.35
N LEU A 196 -2.15 -1.40 -7.98
CA LEU A 196 -1.95 -2.01 -9.30
C LEU A 196 -2.26 -3.51 -9.27
N GLY A 197 -3.07 -3.96 -10.23
CA GLY A 197 -3.56 -5.33 -10.34
C GLY A 197 -4.88 -5.60 -9.59
N VAL A 198 -5.20 -4.81 -8.56
CA VAL A 198 -6.44 -4.99 -7.79
C VAL A 198 -7.68 -4.81 -8.66
N GLY A 199 -7.70 -3.75 -9.48
CA GLY A 199 -8.81 -3.46 -10.39
C GLY A 199 -9.10 -4.63 -11.33
N ALA A 200 -8.08 -5.08 -12.06
CA ALA A 200 -8.15 -6.26 -12.92
C ALA A 200 -8.69 -7.52 -12.21
N GLY A 201 -8.16 -7.85 -11.02
CA GLY A 201 -8.57 -9.03 -10.27
C GLY A 201 -10.04 -8.97 -9.83
N LEU A 202 -10.45 -7.87 -9.19
CA LEU A 202 -11.82 -7.69 -8.70
C LEU A 202 -12.82 -7.60 -9.86
N LYS A 203 -12.46 -6.89 -10.93
CA LYS A 203 -13.25 -6.81 -12.16
C LYS A 203 -13.50 -8.20 -12.75
N GLY A 204 -12.44 -9.00 -12.91
CA GLY A 204 -12.53 -10.34 -13.47
C GLY A 204 -13.49 -11.24 -12.70
N ALA A 205 -13.40 -11.23 -11.37
CA ALA A 205 -14.31 -11.98 -10.50
C ALA A 205 -15.78 -11.48 -10.61
N CYS A 206 -15.99 -10.16 -10.65
CA CYS A 206 -17.32 -9.58 -10.82
C CYS A 206 -17.95 -9.93 -12.18
N GLU A 207 -17.18 -9.89 -13.27
CA GLU A 207 -17.65 -10.22 -14.63
C GLU A 207 -18.03 -11.70 -14.77
N LYS A 208 -17.45 -12.58 -13.95
CA LYS A 208 -17.86 -13.99 -13.83
C LYS A 208 -19.09 -14.22 -12.95
N GLY A 209 -19.67 -13.17 -12.38
CA GLY A 209 -20.89 -13.24 -11.58
C GLY A 209 -20.67 -13.33 -10.07
N HIS A 210 -19.44 -13.27 -9.57
CA HIS A 210 -19.12 -13.45 -8.14
C HIS A 210 -19.30 -12.19 -7.27
N SER A 211 -20.09 -11.21 -7.74
CA SER A 211 -20.19 -9.91 -7.07
C SER A 211 -20.85 -9.99 -5.68
N GLU A 212 -21.87 -10.84 -5.52
CA GLU A 212 -22.56 -10.99 -4.23
C GLU A 212 -21.73 -11.81 -3.25
N GLU A 213 -20.96 -12.80 -3.72
CA GLU A 213 -20.00 -13.54 -2.92
C GLU A 213 -18.90 -12.63 -2.39
N LEU A 214 -18.35 -11.72 -3.21
CA LEU A 214 -17.33 -10.77 -2.75
C LEU A 214 -17.88 -9.79 -1.70
N LYS A 215 -19.13 -9.34 -1.85
CA LYS A 215 -19.80 -8.53 -0.83
C LYS A 215 -20.02 -9.32 0.47
N ALA A 216 -20.35 -10.60 0.38
CA ALA A 216 -20.47 -11.48 1.54
C ALA A 216 -19.11 -11.67 2.22
N MET A 217 -18.04 -11.94 1.46
CA MET A 217 -16.67 -12.01 1.97
C MET A 217 -16.27 -10.74 2.71
N TYR A 218 -16.59 -9.55 2.17
CA TYR A 218 -16.27 -8.27 2.81
C TYR A 218 -17.01 -8.08 4.14
N LYS A 219 -18.24 -8.58 4.27
CA LYS A 219 -19.03 -8.47 5.50
C LYS A 219 -18.66 -9.53 6.54
N GLU A 220 -18.32 -10.73 6.10
CA GLU A 220 -18.25 -11.92 6.96
C GLU A 220 -16.82 -12.41 7.21
N TRP A 221 -15.85 -12.07 6.35
CA TRP A 221 -14.47 -12.53 6.48
C TRP A 221 -13.51 -11.39 6.86
N PRO A 222 -13.04 -11.33 8.13
CA PRO A 222 -12.20 -10.23 8.61
C PRO A 222 -10.92 -9.99 7.79
N PHE A 223 -10.32 -11.05 7.26
CA PHE A 223 -9.15 -10.94 6.39
C PHE A 223 -9.45 -10.18 5.10
N PHE A 224 -10.51 -10.55 4.41
CA PHE A 224 -10.91 -9.89 3.17
C PHE A 224 -11.36 -8.45 3.43
N GLN A 225 -12.14 -8.23 4.49
CA GLN A 225 -12.53 -6.90 4.94
C GLN A 225 -11.31 -6.01 5.18
N SER A 226 -10.36 -6.46 6.00
CA SER A 226 -9.15 -5.67 6.30
C SER A 226 -8.29 -5.42 5.06
N THR A 227 -8.29 -6.32 4.09
CA THR A 227 -7.54 -6.18 2.84
C THR A 227 -8.16 -5.09 1.96
N ILE A 228 -9.48 -5.14 1.76
CA ILE A 228 -10.22 -4.14 0.99
C ILE A 228 -10.17 -2.77 1.68
N ASP A 229 -10.37 -2.69 3.00
CA ASP A 229 -10.29 -1.44 3.77
C ASP A 229 -8.93 -0.74 3.61
N LEU A 230 -7.85 -1.52 3.61
CA LEU A 230 -6.51 -0.97 3.42
C LEU A 230 -6.32 -0.43 2.00
N ILE A 231 -6.77 -1.16 0.98
CA ILE A 231 -6.71 -0.73 -0.41
C ILE A 231 -7.55 0.54 -0.58
N GLU A 232 -8.79 0.55 -0.07
CA GLU A 232 -9.71 1.69 -0.11
C GLU A 232 -9.07 2.93 0.53
N MET A 233 -8.32 2.76 1.62
CA MET A 233 -7.63 3.87 2.29
C MET A 233 -6.53 4.47 1.44
N VAL A 234 -5.75 3.63 0.75
CA VAL A 234 -4.69 4.13 -0.15
C VAL A 234 -5.29 4.77 -1.39
N LEU A 235 -6.33 4.19 -1.97
CA LEU A 235 -7.08 4.78 -3.07
C LEU A 235 -7.59 6.18 -2.69
N GLY A 236 -8.11 6.35 -1.47
CA GLY A 236 -8.58 7.64 -0.95
C GLY A 236 -7.48 8.70 -0.77
N LYS A 237 -6.21 8.33 -0.87
CA LYS A 237 -5.06 9.26 -0.86
C LYS A 237 -4.51 9.55 -2.26
N ALA A 238 -4.85 8.71 -3.24
CA ALA A 238 -4.45 8.89 -4.61
C ALA A 238 -5.15 10.12 -5.23
N ASP A 239 -4.49 10.77 -6.18
CA ASP A 239 -5.05 11.90 -6.91
C ASP A 239 -4.65 11.81 -8.38
N THR A 240 -5.62 11.45 -9.23
CA THR A 240 -5.42 11.29 -10.67
C THR A 240 -5.12 12.61 -11.37
N THR A 241 -5.58 13.74 -10.81
CA THR A 241 -5.35 15.07 -11.38
C THR A 241 -3.92 15.50 -11.14
N ILE A 242 -3.42 15.32 -9.90
CA ILE A 242 -2.02 15.57 -9.58
C ILE A 242 -1.11 14.61 -10.36
N ALA A 243 -1.40 13.31 -10.37
CA ALA A 243 -0.59 12.35 -11.12
C ALA A 243 -0.52 12.69 -12.62
N LYS A 244 -1.65 13.10 -13.22
CA LYS A 244 -1.70 13.59 -14.60
C LYS A 244 -0.80 14.82 -14.82
N TYR A 245 -0.74 15.74 -13.85
CA TYR A 245 0.11 16.93 -13.95
C TYR A 245 1.61 16.59 -13.91
N TYR A 246 2.03 15.57 -13.14
CA TYR A 246 3.40 15.05 -13.20
C TYR A 246 3.69 14.51 -14.60
N ASP A 247 2.80 13.69 -15.16
CA ASP A 247 2.97 13.12 -16.49
C ASP A 247 3.10 14.18 -17.58
N GLU A 248 2.14 15.12 -17.66
CA GLU A 248 2.14 16.16 -18.69
C GLU A 248 3.38 17.06 -18.63
N ALA A 249 3.94 17.26 -17.44
CA ALA A 249 5.08 18.15 -17.24
C ALA A 249 6.45 17.47 -17.37
N LEU A 250 6.55 16.17 -17.04
CA LEU A 250 7.82 15.47 -16.82
C LEU A 250 8.02 14.25 -17.73
N VAL A 251 6.96 13.65 -18.25
CA VAL A 251 7.00 12.42 -19.04
C VAL A 251 7.02 12.75 -20.53
N SER A 252 7.88 12.05 -21.25
CA SER A 252 8.00 12.09 -22.71
C SER A 252 6.68 11.72 -23.41
N GLU A 253 6.38 12.37 -24.54
CA GLU A 253 5.10 12.17 -25.27
C GLU A 253 4.83 10.69 -25.59
N GLU A 254 5.88 9.93 -25.96
CA GLU A 254 5.81 8.50 -26.26
C GLU A 254 5.36 7.62 -25.08
N ARG A 255 5.56 8.07 -23.82
CA ARG A 255 5.18 7.34 -22.60
C ARG A 255 3.94 7.88 -21.91
N GLN A 256 3.37 9.00 -22.37
CA GLN A 256 2.15 9.56 -21.77
C GLN A 256 0.94 8.63 -21.92
N GLU A 257 0.93 7.76 -22.94
CA GLU A 257 -0.11 6.74 -23.11
C GLU A 257 -0.15 5.77 -21.93
N LEU A 258 1.01 5.25 -21.52
CA LEU A 258 1.13 4.34 -20.38
C LEU A 258 0.59 5.00 -19.10
N GLY A 259 0.90 6.28 -18.90
CA GLY A 259 0.36 7.02 -17.76
C GLY A 259 -1.16 7.19 -17.80
N ARG A 260 -1.74 7.37 -18.99
CA ARG A 260 -3.19 7.39 -19.19
C ARG A 260 -3.84 6.03 -18.90
N GLU A 261 -3.26 4.94 -19.40
CA GLU A 261 -3.71 3.57 -19.12
C GLU A 261 -3.69 3.27 -17.62
N LEU A 262 -2.60 3.59 -16.93
CA LEU A 262 -2.48 3.38 -15.49
C LEU A 262 -3.50 4.20 -14.69
N ARG A 263 -3.77 5.45 -15.08
CA ARG A 263 -4.82 6.25 -14.43
C ARG A 263 -6.22 5.66 -14.64
N ASN A 264 -6.50 5.07 -15.80
CA ASN A 264 -7.76 4.37 -16.04
C ASN A 264 -7.88 3.09 -15.19
N GLU A 265 -6.77 2.38 -15.00
CA GLU A 265 -6.72 1.20 -14.11
C GLU A 265 -6.96 1.59 -12.64
N LEU A 266 -6.45 2.74 -12.19
CA LEU A 266 -6.73 3.29 -10.86
C LEU A 266 -8.24 3.55 -10.67
N LEU A 267 -8.90 4.17 -11.64
CA LEU A 267 -10.36 4.40 -11.62
C LEU A 267 -11.14 3.08 -11.63
N THR A 268 -10.63 2.06 -12.32
CA THR A 268 -11.21 0.72 -12.32
C THR A 268 -11.09 0.07 -10.93
N ALA A 269 -9.92 0.16 -10.29
CA ALA A 269 -9.71 -0.31 -8.94
C ALA A 269 -10.65 0.37 -7.93
N GLU A 270 -10.78 1.71 -8.00
CA GLU A 270 -11.73 2.46 -7.17
C GLU A 270 -13.16 1.99 -7.36
N LYS A 271 -13.63 1.86 -8.60
CA LYS A 271 -14.98 1.40 -8.92
C LYS A 271 -15.28 0.04 -8.28
N PHE A 272 -14.43 -0.96 -8.51
CA PHE A 272 -14.70 -2.31 -8.05
C PHE A 272 -14.50 -2.48 -6.54
N VAL A 273 -13.61 -1.72 -5.91
CA VAL A 273 -13.53 -1.65 -4.45
C VAL A 273 -14.84 -1.13 -3.85
N LEU A 274 -15.41 -0.05 -4.40
CA LEU A 274 -16.70 0.50 -3.93
C LEU A 274 -17.87 -0.46 -4.14
N VAL A 275 -17.89 -1.19 -5.27
CA VAL A 275 -18.92 -2.21 -5.54
C VAL A 275 -18.90 -3.31 -4.48
N ILE A 276 -17.71 -3.76 -4.07
CA ILE A 276 -17.53 -4.84 -3.11
C ILE A 276 -17.77 -4.38 -1.68
N SER A 277 -17.25 -3.20 -1.32
CA SER A 277 -17.46 -2.65 0.02
C SER A 277 -18.90 -2.16 0.25
N GLY A 278 -19.64 -1.89 -0.84
CA GLY A 278 -20.98 -1.32 -0.80
C GLY A 278 -20.97 0.15 -0.37
N HIS A 279 -19.82 0.82 -0.44
CA HIS A 279 -19.68 2.23 -0.11
C HIS A 279 -20.02 3.10 -1.34
N GLU A 280 -20.63 4.27 -1.10
CA GLU A 280 -20.87 5.28 -2.14
C GLU A 280 -19.62 6.12 -2.41
N LYS A 281 -18.74 6.24 -1.42
CA LYS A 281 -17.50 7.02 -1.49
C LYS A 281 -16.41 6.31 -0.70
N LEU A 282 -15.17 6.46 -1.14
CA LEU A 282 -14.00 5.94 -0.43
C LEU A 282 -13.99 6.43 1.03
N GLN A 283 -13.62 5.51 1.92
CA GLN A 283 -13.53 5.69 3.37
C GLN A 283 -14.87 6.06 4.03
N GLN A 284 -15.99 5.57 3.51
CA GLN A 284 -17.32 5.80 4.11
C GLN A 284 -17.44 5.23 5.52
N ASN A 285 -16.80 4.09 5.79
CA ASN A 285 -16.73 3.45 7.10
C ASN A 285 -15.76 4.15 8.07
N ASN A 286 -14.92 5.09 7.60
CA ASN A 286 -13.94 5.81 8.41
C ASN A 286 -13.94 7.33 8.12
N ARG A 287 -15.07 7.98 8.46
CA ARG A 287 -15.27 9.43 8.27
C ARG A 287 -14.19 10.29 8.92
N SER A 288 -13.68 9.88 10.08
CA SER A 288 -12.62 10.60 10.79
C SER A 288 -11.31 10.61 9.99
N LEU A 289 -10.91 9.45 9.45
CA LEU A 289 -9.72 9.37 8.60
C LEU A 289 -9.90 10.16 7.31
N ARG A 290 -11.07 10.05 6.67
CA ARG A 290 -11.40 10.83 5.48
C ARG A 290 -11.23 12.33 5.71
N ARG A 291 -11.82 12.87 6.78
CA ARG A 291 -11.69 14.29 7.14
C ARG A 291 -10.24 14.69 7.41
N LEU A 292 -9.46 13.81 8.04
CA LEU A 292 -8.03 14.05 8.28
C LEU A 292 -7.22 14.11 6.98
N VAL A 293 -7.56 13.29 5.97
CA VAL A 293 -6.93 13.35 4.64
C VAL A 293 -7.36 14.62 3.91
N GLU A 294 -8.66 14.92 3.87
CA GLU A 294 -9.22 16.10 3.21
C GLU A 294 -8.63 17.41 3.76
N ASN A 295 -8.47 17.53 5.09
CA ASN A 295 -7.87 18.69 5.73
C ASN A 295 -6.39 18.94 5.34
N ARG A 296 -5.69 17.93 4.82
CA ARG A 296 -4.28 18.07 4.38
C ARG A 296 -4.17 18.48 2.92
N LEU A 297 -5.19 18.26 2.11
CA LEU A 297 -5.16 18.53 0.67
C LEU A 297 -4.78 19.98 0.32
N PRO A 298 -5.29 21.03 1.01
CA PRO A 298 -4.92 22.41 0.72
C PRO A 298 -3.42 22.70 0.90
N PHE A 299 -2.71 21.90 1.70
CA PHE A 299 -1.27 22.02 1.91
C PHE A 299 -0.49 21.10 0.98
N LEU A 300 -0.98 19.88 0.76
CA LEU A 300 -0.36 18.88 -0.10
C LEU A 300 -0.35 19.30 -1.57
N ASN A 301 -1.48 19.77 -2.09
CA ASN A 301 -1.62 20.03 -3.52
C ASN A 301 -0.64 21.11 -4.02
N PRO A 302 -0.48 22.27 -3.35
CA PRO A 302 0.55 23.25 -3.74
C PRO A 302 1.98 22.69 -3.67
N MET A 303 2.31 21.85 -2.68
CA MET A 303 3.63 21.22 -2.60
C MET A 303 3.87 20.27 -3.77
N ASN A 304 2.84 19.53 -4.19
CA ASN A 304 2.92 18.66 -5.36
C ASN A 304 3.16 19.45 -6.66
N LEU A 305 2.44 20.57 -6.86
CA LEU A 305 2.62 21.42 -8.02
C LEU A 305 4.02 22.08 -8.04
N LEU A 306 4.49 22.54 -6.88
CA LEU A 306 5.83 23.10 -6.73
C LEU A 306 6.91 22.05 -7.01
N GLN A 307 6.72 20.82 -6.53
CA GLN A 307 7.66 19.71 -6.77
C GLN A 307 7.79 19.40 -8.27
N VAL A 308 6.70 19.45 -9.05
CA VAL A 308 6.76 19.27 -10.50
C VAL A 308 7.66 20.31 -11.16
N GLU A 309 7.48 21.59 -10.83
CA GLU A 309 8.31 22.66 -11.40
C GLU A 309 9.78 22.54 -10.96
N ILE A 310 10.03 22.16 -9.70
CA ILE A 310 11.38 21.91 -9.19
C ILE A 310 12.05 20.77 -9.97
N LEU A 311 11.38 19.63 -10.14
CA LEU A 311 11.91 18.48 -10.89
C LEU A 311 12.19 18.85 -12.34
N LYS A 312 11.27 19.57 -12.99
CA LYS A 312 11.43 20.02 -14.38
C LYS A 312 12.67 20.89 -14.57
N ARG A 313 12.98 21.76 -13.61
CA ARG A 313 14.18 22.62 -13.64
C ARG A 313 15.44 21.84 -13.27
N LEU A 314 15.37 21.03 -12.21
CA LEU A 314 16.51 20.26 -11.71
C LEU A 314 17.00 19.23 -12.74
N ARG A 315 16.10 18.65 -13.55
CA ARG A 315 16.49 17.73 -14.64
C ARG A 315 17.19 18.42 -15.82
N ARG A 316 17.18 19.76 -15.88
CA ARG A 316 17.92 20.56 -16.86
C ARG A 316 19.21 21.17 -16.30
N ASP A 317 19.31 21.27 -14.98
CA ASP A 317 20.40 21.87 -14.21
C ASP A 317 20.55 21.09 -12.90
N ASP A 318 21.19 19.93 -12.98
CA ASP A 318 21.24 18.95 -11.90
C ASP A 318 22.08 19.43 -10.71
N ASP A 319 23.06 20.29 -10.95
CA ASP A 319 23.95 20.88 -9.94
C ASP A 319 23.33 22.04 -9.14
N ASN A 320 22.06 22.37 -9.38
CA ASN A 320 21.38 23.45 -8.69
C ASN A 320 21.04 23.10 -7.22
N LEU A 321 21.95 23.44 -6.31
CA LEU A 321 21.81 23.17 -4.87
C LEU A 321 20.53 23.76 -4.26
N LYS A 322 20.11 24.96 -4.69
CA LYS A 322 18.87 25.59 -4.19
C LYS A 322 17.62 24.80 -4.57
N LEU A 323 17.59 24.26 -5.80
CA LEU A 323 16.51 23.39 -6.24
C LEU A 323 16.53 22.04 -5.53
N ARG A 324 17.71 21.49 -5.21
CA ARG A 324 17.82 20.28 -4.39
C ARG A 324 17.28 20.49 -2.97
N ASP A 325 17.59 21.62 -2.34
CA ASP A 325 17.03 21.97 -1.02
C ASP A 325 15.50 22.17 -1.08
N ALA A 326 15.01 22.86 -2.11
CA ALA A 326 13.57 23.02 -2.33
C ALA A 326 12.88 21.66 -2.56
N LEU A 327 13.51 20.76 -3.31
CA LEU A 327 13.02 19.41 -3.52
C LEU A 327 12.93 18.65 -2.19
N LEU A 328 13.98 18.70 -1.36
CA LEU A 328 14.00 18.08 -0.03
C LEU A 328 12.83 18.55 0.84
N ILE A 329 12.52 19.85 0.83
CA ILE A 329 11.38 20.42 1.56
C ILE A 329 10.06 19.83 1.05
N THR A 330 9.84 19.83 -0.26
CA THR A 330 8.60 19.26 -0.84
C THR A 330 8.47 17.76 -0.57
N VAL A 331 9.57 17.01 -0.67
CA VAL A 331 9.60 15.57 -0.41
C VAL A 331 9.19 15.26 1.02
N ASN A 332 9.75 15.98 2.00
CA ASN A 332 9.43 15.83 3.40
C ASN A 332 7.99 16.27 3.70
N GLY A 333 7.54 17.39 3.13
CA GLY A 333 6.18 17.90 3.31
C GLY A 333 5.11 16.94 2.77
N ILE A 334 5.31 16.42 1.56
CA ILE A 334 4.40 15.44 0.95
C ILE A 334 4.41 14.13 1.76
N ALA A 335 5.59 13.65 2.15
CA ALA A 335 5.70 12.45 3.00
C ALA A 335 4.94 12.60 4.33
N ALA A 336 5.09 13.75 5.00
CA ALA A 336 4.41 14.05 6.25
C ALA A 336 2.88 14.13 6.10
N GLY A 337 2.40 14.69 4.98
CA GLY A 337 0.96 14.78 4.70
C GLY A 337 0.34 13.44 4.29
N MET A 338 1.03 12.66 3.45
CA MET A 338 0.57 11.35 2.96
C MET A 338 0.64 10.26 4.02
N ARG A 339 1.65 10.32 4.90
CA ARG A 339 1.95 9.29 5.90
C ARG A 339 2.07 7.91 5.24
N ASN A 340 1.25 6.95 5.66
CA ASN A 340 1.29 5.55 5.23
C ASN A 340 0.49 5.29 3.93
N THR A 341 1.05 4.58 2.96
CA THR A 341 0.49 4.52 1.58
C THR A 341 0.64 3.17 0.85
N GLY A 342 0.84 2.05 1.53
CA GLY A 342 1.15 0.75 0.87
C GLY A 342 1.67 -0.36 1.77
#